data_AF-A0A4Y9ZHT7-F1
#
_entry.id   AF-A0A4Y9ZHT7-F1
#
_cell.length_a   1.000
_cell.length_b   1.000
_cell.length_c   1.000
_cell.angle_alpha   90.00
_cell.angle_beta   90.00
_cell.angle_gamma   90.00
#
_symmetry.space_group_name_H-M   'P 1'
#
loop_
_entity.id
_entity.type
_entity.pdbx_description
1 polymer ?
#
loop_
_entity_poly.entity_id
_entity_poly.type
_entity_poly.pdbx_seq_one_letter_code
_entity_poly.pdbx_strand_id
1 'polypeptide(L)'
;MSVAREKQRKEAKKTKKKSGTKEKTSVKKTKAAEQPASSEQPKSKPKPRMVRKGMAATAPTDPPEDHLLSDHTPAAQSDESAPAEEIDSLMQSAVAGLMGLRSKEPPVPSGAQSDNSGMGEDHKQGQQAEKRKRTEESEEDEGEDEEGEDISEEESEEDNEDSEDDNEDSAVEEAPAKAGFKVKFSVPFNGATESISISSKTSWTSFVTKLANLMSVSPKHVSVAYRFSVDARSSPFSHLSKASHLRELFNKAPRAARSSRSKKEFFVELKDLSQPGGKSSGGKDKKVVKKAKRRKAVSDSDSGVDSDRDADGEKARNSKKSTTQWVAQLEHDNKCDEHVGRACIKLRDRHIQLSRTDLHSWAIFLQSGYASTTSPPPKLVLDNDKLASPAKVAGSKATDPQALPLAYPAGYPMMPPDPVEDAEDVSLFPLLTSWLADLDSGKRGQDGHDFSQFAPDFAKHKYIRIIDIEALTTERIIIICPGIPVGTADKILAYACKDAEVVRKQERQCLRELQKDLKNNW
;
A
#
# COMPACT_ATOMS: atom_id res chain seq x y z
N MET A 1 47.19 -49.43 18.25
CA MET A 1 46.86 -48.87 19.59
C MET A 1 47.40 -47.45 19.68
N SER A 2 47.02 -46.68 20.70
CA SER A 2 47.59 -45.37 21.06
C SER A 2 47.33 -44.16 20.13
N VAL A 3 46.07 -43.75 19.97
CA VAL A 3 45.66 -42.31 19.98
C VAL A 3 44.26 -42.20 20.60
N ALA A 4 44.15 -42.01 21.92
CA ALA A 4 42.85 -41.88 22.61
C ALA A 4 42.96 -41.32 24.06
N ARG A 5 43.64 -40.18 24.30
CA ARG A 5 43.76 -39.66 25.69
C ARG A 5 44.03 -38.15 25.91
N GLU A 6 43.49 -37.27 25.06
CA GLU A 6 43.74 -35.81 25.13
C GLU A 6 42.46 -34.94 25.08
N LYS A 7 41.42 -35.25 25.87
CA LYS A 7 40.22 -34.37 25.96
C LYS A 7 39.45 -34.37 27.31
N GLN A 8 40.15 -34.58 28.43
CA GLN A 8 39.57 -34.46 29.78
C GLN A 8 40.50 -33.69 30.73
N ARG A 9 40.59 -32.36 30.59
CA ARG A 9 41.40 -31.54 31.52
C ARG A 9 41.02 -30.05 31.59
N LYS A 10 39.75 -29.72 31.87
CA LYS A 10 39.37 -28.32 32.22
C LYS A 10 38.15 -28.10 33.13
N GLU A 11 37.64 -29.14 33.81
CA GLU A 11 36.59 -29.01 34.84
C GLU A 11 37.06 -29.52 36.20
N ALA A 12 37.67 -28.63 37.00
CA ALA A 12 37.85 -28.80 38.45
C ALA A 12 38.57 -27.57 39.06
N LYS A 13 37.82 -26.58 39.60
CA LYS A 13 38.24 -25.66 40.71
C LYS A 13 37.20 -24.56 41.01
N LYS A 14 36.28 -24.82 41.95
CA LYS A 14 35.96 -23.97 43.14
C LYS A 14 34.65 -24.41 43.80
N THR A 15 34.76 -25.21 44.86
CA THR A 15 33.68 -25.45 45.83
C THR A 15 34.27 -25.54 47.25
N LYS A 16 34.11 -24.51 48.09
CA LYS A 16 34.38 -24.61 49.55
C LYS A 16 33.92 -23.41 50.39
N LYS A 17 33.44 -23.73 51.60
CA LYS A 17 32.96 -22.87 52.70
C LYS A 17 31.58 -22.23 52.42
N LYS A 18 30.54 -22.39 53.28
CA LYS A 18 30.36 -22.15 54.74
C LYS A 18 30.05 -20.67 55.06
N SER A 19 29.10 -20.31 55.95
CA SER A 19 28.14 -21.14 56.71
C SER A 19 27.13 -20.34 57.56
N GLY A 20 25.88 -20.82 57.66
CA GLY A 20 24.93 -20.50 58.75
C GLY A 20 24.15 -19.18 58.58
N THR A 21 23.11 -18.85 59.37
CA THR A 21 22.37 -19.58 60.45
C THR A 21 20.95 -18.96 60.58
N LYS A 22 19.96 -19.73 61.11
CA LYS A 22 18.65 -19.35 61.71
C LYS A 22 18.33 -17.84 61.89
N GLU A 23 17.10 -17.33 61.75
CA GLU A 23 15.73 -17.93 61.74
C GLU A 23 14.79 -16.94 60.96
N LYS A 24 13.47 -16.64 61.15
CA LYS A 24 12.42 -16.92 62.16
C LYS A 24 11.01 -16.55 61.61
N THR A 25 9.97 -17.38 61.82
CA THR A 25 8.49 -17.02 61.84
C THR A 25 7.83 -16.35 60.60
N SER A 26 6.52 -16.42 60.31
CA SER A 26 5.46 -17.39 60.66
C SER A 26 4.15 -17.18 59.86
N VAL A 27 3.67 -18.22 59.17
CA VAL A 27 2.32 -18.85 59.30
C VAL A 27 1.01 -18.02 59.11
N LYS A 28 0.02 -18.64 58.41
CA LYS A 28 -1.45 -18.37 58.35
C LYS A 28 -1.92 -17.17 57.47
N LYS A 29 -3.10 -17.22 56.81
CA LYS A 29 -4.05 -18.34 56.54
C LYS A 29 -5.01 -18.01 55.37
N THR A 30 -5.33 -19.00 54.54
CA THR A 30 -6.49 -18.99 53.64
C THR A 30 -7.74 -19.63 54.27
N LYS A 31 -8.93 -19.08 54.00
CA LYS A 31 -10.15 -19.88 53.75
C LYS A 31 -11.18 -19.05 52.98
N ALA A 32 -12.13 -19.74 52.35
CA ALA A 32 -13.16 -19.20 51.48
C ALA A 32 -14.58 -19.52 52.01
N ALA A 33 -15.58 -19.13 51.18
CA ALA A 33 -16.94 -19.66 51.06
C ALA A 33 -18.11 -18.83 51.63
N GLU A 34 -19.28 -19.17 51.07
CA GLU A 34 -20.67 -18.83 51.38
C GLU A 34 -21.32 -17.51 50.93
N GLN A 35 -22.51 -17.72 50.36
CA GLN A 35 -23.63 -16.81 50.06
C GLN A 35 -24.55 -16.77 51.31
N PRO A 36 -25.49 -15.80 51.52
CA PRO A 36 -26.57 -15.55 50.55
C PRO A 36 -27.26 -14.16 50.51
N ALA A 37 -28.09 -14.03 49.45
CA ALA A 37 -29.39 -13.34 49.37
C ALA A 37 -29.57 -11.82 49.64
N SER A 38 -30.44 -11.25 48.78
CA SER A 38 -31.48 -10.26 49.08
C SER A 38 -31.27 -8.77 48.72
N SER A 39 -32.40 -8.20 48.27
CA SER A 39 -32.89 -6.80 48.39
C SER A 39 -32.40 -5.65 47.48
N GLU A 40 -33.41 -4.97 46.94
CA GLU A 40 -33.56 -3.51 46.75
C GLU A 40 -32.93 -2.74 45.56
N GLN A 41 -33.79 -2.66 44.52
CA GLN A 41 -34.24 -1.45 43.81
C GLN A 41 -33.33 -0.73 42.77
N PRO A 42 -33.88 -0.37 41.59
CA PRO A 42 -33.17 0.39 40.56
C PRO A 42 -33.22 1.91 40.80
N LYS A 43 -32.09 2.59 40.61
CA LYS A 43 -32.04 4.07 40.63
C LYS A 43 -32.61 4.65 39.34
N SER A 44 -33.48 5.64 39.48
CA SER A 44 -34.29 6.23 38.41
C SER A 44 -33.48 7.06 37.41
N LYS A 45 -33.87 6.98 36.13
CA LYS A 45 -33.39 7.90 35.08
C LYS A 45 -34.18 9.23 35.15
N PRO A 46 -33.55 10.40 34.94
CA PRO A 46 -34.27 11.69 34.94
C PRO A 46 -35.19 11.83 33.72
N LYS A 47 -36.36 12.47 33.91
CA LYS A 47 -37.35 12.73 32.86
C LYS A 47 -36.83 13.78 31.85
N PRO A 48 -37.04 13.61 30.53
CA PRO A 48 -36.90 14.71 29.58
C PRO A 48 -37.99 15.77 29.80
N ARG A 49 -37.62 17.05 29.72
CA ARG A 49 -38.52 18.20 29.91
C ARG A 49 -39.26 18.50 28.60
N MET A 50 -40.57 18.23 28.56
CA MET A 50 -41.40 18.67 27.44
C MET A 50 -41.42 20.20 27.35
N VAL A 51 -41.01 20.76 26.21
CA VAL A 51 -41.21 22.17 25.88
C VAL A 51 -42.40 22.25 24.93
N ARG A 52 -43.52 22.81 25.40
CA ARG A 52 -44.68 23.11 24.55
C ARG A 52 -44.38 24.33 23.68
N LYS A 53 -44.42 24.14 22.37
CA LYS A 53 -44.56 25.18 21.34
C LYS A 53 -45.25 24.47 20.17
N GLY A 54 -46.28 25.00 19.53
CA GLY A 54 -46.97 26.28 19.68
C GLY A 54 -47.69 26.49 18.36
N MET A 55 -49.00 26.25 18.32
CA MET A 55 -49.73 26.04 17.08
C MET A 55 -49.92 27.35 16.30
N ALA A 56 -49.61 27.30 15.01
CA ALA A 56 -50.12 28.22 14.00
C ALA A 56 -50.34 27.38 12.74
N ALA A 57 -51.55 27.45 12.17
CA ALA A 57 -51.92 26.72 10.97
C ALA A 57 -52.23 27.71 9.85
N THR A 58 -51.73 27.41 8.65
CA THR A 58 -52.05 28.11 7.40
C THR A 58 -52.31 27.05 6.35
N ALA A 59 -53.37 27.23 5.55
CA ALA A 59 -53.90 26.21 4.65
C ALA A 59 -52.99 25.93 3.44
N PRO A 60 -53.11 24.75 2.80
CA PRO A 60 -52.64 24.56 1.43
C PRO A 60 -53.55 25.32 0.44
N THR A 61 -52.99 25.67 -0.71
CA THR A 61 -53.72 26.23 -1.86
C THR A 61 -53.47 25.35 -3.08
N ASP A 62 -54.52 24.93 -3.76
CA ASP A 62 -54.43 24.10 -4.96
C ASP A 62 -53.87 24.87 -6.17
N PRO A 63 -53.08 24.22 -7.04
CA PRO A 63 -53.02 24.55 -8.46
C PRO A 63 -54.16 23.80 -9.21
N PRO A 64 -54.83 24.42 -10.19
CA PRO A 64 -55.91 23.76 -10.93
C PRO A 64 -55.35 22.71 -11.91
N GLU A 65 -56.14 21.66 -12.15
CA GLU A 65 -56.06 20.88 -13.39
C GLU A 65 -56.51 21.77 -14.56
N ASP A 66 -55.88 21.64 -15.74
CA ASP A 66 -56.67 21.77 -16.97
C ASP A 66 -56.02 21.12 -18.22
N HIS A 67 -56.89 20.41 -18.94
CA HIS A 67 -56.96 20.24 -20.39
C HIS A 67 -55.81 19.63 -21.27
N LEU A 68 -56.22 18.51 -21.91
CA LEU A 68 -56.04 18.11 -23.33
C LEU A 68 -54.94 17.12 -23.77
N LEU A 69 -55.41 15.89 -24.00
CA LEU A 69 -55.39 15.17 -25.29
C LEU A 69 -54.20 15.36 -26.25
N SER A 70 -53.51 14.26 -26.54
CA SER A 70 -53.14 13.87 -27.91
C SER A 70 -52.79 12.38 -27.96
N ASP A 71 -53.75 11.55 -28.39
CA ASP A 71 -53.44 10.22 -28.92
C ASP A 71 -52.58 10.35 -30.18
N HIS A 72 -51.58 9.47 -30.35
CA HIS A 72 -51.14 9.04 -31.69
C HIS A 72 -50.33 7.73 -31.63
N THR A 73 -51.05 6.61 -31.45
CA THR A 73 -50.59 5.31 -31.95
C THR A 73 -50.83 5.26 -33.47
N PRO A 74 -49.90 4.68 -34.24
CA PRO A 74 -50.31 3.84 -35.36
C PRO A 74 -49.60 2.49 -35.35
N ALA A 75 -50.34 1.44 -35.74
CA ALA A 75 -49.80 0.11 -35.98
C ALA A 75 -50.21 -0.39 -37.37
N ALA A 76 -49.22 -0.66 -38.22
CA ALA A 76 -49.28 -1.43 -39.47
C ALA A 76 -47.84 -1.90 -39.75
N GLN A 77 -47.49 -3.18 -39.90
CA GLN A 77 -47.94 -4.23 -40.84
C GLN A 77 -47.36 -4.09 -42.26
N SER A 78 -46.86 -5.22 -42.80
CA SER A 78 -45.95 -5.45 -43.94
C SER A 78 -44.46 -5.52 -43.52
N ASP A 79 -43.77 -6.67 -43.48
CA ASP A 79 -43.90 -7.97 -44.20
C ASP A 79 -43.59 -7.87 -45.71
N GLU A 80 -42.30 -8.06 -46.05
CA GLU A 80 -41.89 -8.72 -47.30
C GLU A 80 -40.51 -9.41 -47.13
N SER A 81 -40.21 -10.37 -48.01
CA SER A 81 -39.23 -11.44 -47.84
C SER A 81 -37.85 -11.21 -48.49
N ALA A 82 -36.95 -12.17 -48.22
CA ALA A 82 -35.84 -12.67 -49.04
C ALA A 82 -34.40 -12.34 -48.57
N PRO A 83 -33.43 -13.27 -48.74
CA PRO A 83 -32.09 -13.17 -48.16
C PRO A 83 -31.01 -12.67 -49.14
N ALA A 84 -29.88 -12.25 -48.57
CA ALA A 84 -28.60 -12.16 -49.26
C ALA A 84 -27.52 -12.84 -48.41
N GLU A 85 -26.99 -13.97 -48.90
CA GLU A 85 -25.72 -14.53 -48.45
C GLU A 85 -24.55 -13.84 -49.20
N GLU A 86 -23.36 -14.44 -49.17
CA GLU A 86 -22.23 -14.12 -50.07
C GLU A 86 -21.47 -12.78 -49.83
N ILE A 87 -21.00 -12.54 -48.60
CA ILE A 87 -19.75 -11.76 -48.37
C ILE A 87 -18.85 -12.47 -47.34
N ASP A 88 -18.34 -13.66 -47.65
CA ASP A 88 -17.27 -14.29 -46.87
C ASP A 88 -16.30 -15.15 -47.72
N SER A 89 -15.68 -14.53 -48.73
CA SER A 89 -14.69 -15.21 -49.59
C SER A 89 -13.63 -14.31 -50.24
N LEU A 90 -13.20 -13.21 -49.58
CA LEU A 90 -12.23 -12.28 -50.20
C LEU A 90 -11.17 -11.64 -49.27
N MET A 91 -10.79 -12.28 -48.15
CA MET A 91 -9.64 -11.84 -47.33
C MET A 91 -8.62 -12.92 -46.94
N GLN A 92 -8.78 -14.19 -47.36
CA GLN A 92 -7.83 -15.27 -47.02
C GLN A 92 -6.69 -15.47 -48.03
N SER A 93 -6.59 -14.64 -49.09
CA SER A 93 -5.65 -14.85 -50.21
C SER A 93 -4.47 -13.86 -50.26
N ALA A 94 -3.91 -13.47 -49.09
CA ALA A 94 -2.91 -12.40 -49.00
C ALA A 94 -1.68 -12.67 -48.10
N VAL A 95 -1.40 -13.91 -47.67
CA VAL A 95 -0.24 -14.24 -46.80
C VAL A 95 0.59 -15.44 -47.30
N ALA A 96 0.43 -15.85 -48.56
CA ALA A 96 1.14 -17.01 -49.14
C ALA A 96 2.44 -16.65 -49.90
N GLY A 97 2.96 -15.42 -49.74
CA GLY A 97 3.96 -14.84 -50.66
C GLY A 97 5.32 -14.43 -50.08
N LEU A 98 5.65 -14.78 -48.82
CA LEU A 98 6.85 -14.23 -48.16
C LEU A 98 7.69 -15.23 -47.32
N MET A 99 7.76 -16.50 -47.74
CA MET A 99 8.80 -17.44 -47.26
C MET A 99 9.50 -18.12 -48.44
N GLY A 100 10.51 -17.45 -48.97
CA GLY A 100 11.43 -17.97 -49.99
C GLY A 100 12.78 -17.28 -49.86
N LEU A 101 13.87 -18.02 -50.12
CA LEU A 101 15.26 -17.69 -49.75
C LEU A 101 15.43 -17.72 -48.20
N ARG A 102 16.39 -18.44 -47.59
CA ARG A 102 17.77 -18.67 -48.04
C ARG A 102 18.45 -19.85 -47.28
N SER A 103 17.95 -21.08 -47.42
CA SER A 103 18.69 -22.26 -46.95
C SER A 103 19.88 -22.56 -47.88
N LYS A 104 21.06 -22.83 -47.30
CA LYS A 104 22.30 -23.10 -48.06
C LYS A 104 22.99 -24.34 -47.51
N GLU A 105 22.60 -25.51 -48.03
CA GLU A 105 23.21 -26.79 -47.67
C GLU A 105 24.55 -27.01 -48.41
N PRO A 106 25.54 -27.65 -47.77
CA PRO A 106 26.74 -28.18 -48.43
C PRO A 106 26.45 -29.56 -49.06
N PRO A 107 27.21 -29.99 -50.09
CA PRO A 107 26.94 -31.24 -50.81
C PRO A 107 27.38 -32.49 -50.05
N VAL A 108 26.53 -33.54 -50.09
CA VAL A 108 26.87 -34.90 -49.64
C VAL A 108 27.41 -35.71 -50.84
N PRO A 109 28.60 -36.33 -50.76
CA PRO A 109 29.05 -37.28 -51.76
C PRO A 109 28.38 -38.65 -51.57
N SER A 110 27.92 -39.28 -52.67
CA SER A 110 27.45 -40.67 -52.67
C SER A 110 28.63 -41.64 -52.60
N GLY A 111 28.52 -42.72 -51.82
CA GLY A 111 29.66 -43.63 -51.59
C GLY A 111 29.33 -44.98 -50.94
N ALA A 112 28.96 -45.95 -51.78
CA ALA A 112 29.08 -47.41 -51.59
C ALA A 112 28.31 -48.13 -50.45
N GLN A 113 27.96 -49.38 -50.75
CA GLN A 113 27.39 -50.36 -49.83
C GLN A 113 28.50 -51.11 -49.09
N SER A 114 28.25 -51.54 -47.85
CA SER A 114 28.74 -52.83 -47.34
C SER A 114 27.90 -53.27 -46.15
N ASP A 115 27.37 -54.49 -46.22
CA ASP A 115 26.99 -55.24 -45.03
C ASP A 115 28.24 -55.57 -44.20
N ASN A 116 28.13 -55.61 -42.87
CA ASN A 116 28.67 -56.72 -42.07
C ASN A 116 28.07 -56.77 -40.67
N SER A 117 28.08 -57.96 -40.06
CA SER A 117 27.65 -58.23 -38.68
C SER A 117 28.82 -58.73 -37.82
N GLY A 118 28.83 -58.34 -36.53
CA GLY A 118 29.77 -58.79 -35.49
C GLY A 118 29.65 -57.87 -34.28
N MET A 119 29.53 -58.32 -33.01
CA MET A 119 30.27 -59.32 -32.23
C MET A 119 31.70 -58.88 -31.84
N GLY A 120 32.08 -59.19 -30.59
CA GLY A 120 33.30 -58.76 -29.90
C GLY A 120 33.00 -57.55 -29.00
N GLU A 121 32.99 -57.62 -27.66
CA GLU A 121 34.00 -58.07 -26.67
C GLU A 121 35.07 -57.01 -26.32
N ASP A 122 34.87 -56.43 -25.13
CA ASP A 122 35.83 -56.35 -24.02
C ASP A 122 37.10 -55.45 -24.05
N HIS A 123 37.54 -55.18 -22.81
CA HIS A 123 38.91 -55.01 -22.35
C HIS A 123 39.65 -53.65 -22.26
N LYS A 124 40.16 -53.42 -21.03
CA LYS A 124 41.30 -52.59 -20.57
C LYS A 124 41.12 -51.06 -20.56
N GLN A 125 41.35 -50.33 -19.45
CA GLN A 125 42.43 -50.27 -18.41
C GLN A 125 43.59 -49.31 -18.76
N GLY A 126 43.76 -48.30 -17.91
CA GLY A 126 44.86 -47.30 -17.87
C GLY A 126 44.39 -46.13 -17.01
N GLN A 127 44.98 -45.77 -15.85
CA GLN A 127 46.35 -45.32 -15.57
C GLN A 127 46.67 -43.97 -16.27
N GLN A 128 47.27 -42.96 -15.60
CA GLN A 128 47.76 -42.87 -14.21
C GLN A 128 47.77 -41.39 -13.71
N ALA A 129 48.14 -41.18 -12.44
CA ALA A 129 48.09 -39.88 -11.76
C ALA A 129 49.37 -39.03 -11.91
N GLU A 130 49.24 -37.69 -11.88
CA GLU A 130 50.29 -36.81 -11.35
C GLU A 130 49.76 -35.55 -10.62
N LYS A 131 50.67 -34.69 -10.11
CA LYS A 131 50.85 -34.50 -8.66
C LYS A 131 51.59 -33.19 -8.32
N ARG A 132 51.26 -32.53 -7.19
CA ARG A 132 51.90 -31.30 -6.60
C ARG A 132 51.65 -30.00 -7.42
N LYS A 133 51.89 -28.77 -6.92
CA LYS A 133 52.66 -28.21 -5.77
C LYS A 133 51.99 -26.86 -5.39
N ARG A 134 51.51 -26.56 -4.17
CA ARG A 134 52.12 -26.15 -2.86
C ARG A 134 53.19 -25.03 -2.90
N THR A 135 52.81 -23.84 -2.40
CA THR A 135 53.44 -22.90 -1.42
C THR A 135 52.43 -21.72 -1.25
N GLU A 136 52.17 -21.05 -0.11
CA GLU A 136 53.04 -20.39 0.90
C GLU A 136 53.75 -19.15 0.31
N GLU A 137 53.88 -17.97 0.94
CA GLU A 137 53.39 -17.37 2.22
C GLU A 137 53.58 -15.82 2.16
N SER A 138 52.89 -15.03 3.01
CA SER A 138 53.14 -13.61 3.42
C SER A 138 51.91 -13.14 4.25
N GLU A 139 51.93 -12.49 5.44
CA GLU A 139 52.85 -11.52 6.09
C GLU A 139 52.90 -10.16 5.35
N GLU A 140 52.76 -8.98 5.94
CA GLU A 140 52.42 -8.49 7.31
C GLU A 140 51.86 -7.05 7.14
N ASP A 141 51.08 -6.51 8.10
CA ASP A 141 50.96 -5.05 8.27
C ASP A 141 50.45 -4.66 9.68
N GLU A 142 51.02 -3.59 10.24
CA GLU A 142 50.66 -2.94 11.52
C GLU A 142 50.17 -1.50 11.19
N GLY A 143 49.43 -0.73 11.99
CA GLY A 143 49.00 -0.84 13.39
C GLY A 143 48.10 0.36 13.74
N GLU A 144 48.51 1.19 14.70
CA GLU A 144 47.88 2.46 15.15
C GLU A 144 46.51 2.37 15.86
N ASP A 145 46.58 2.09 17.16
CA ASP A 145 46.04 2.88 18.28
C ASP A 145 44.92 3.92 18.04
N GLU A 146 43.85 3.84 18.86
CA GLU A 146 43.30 5.03 19.53
C GLU A 146 42.75 4.66 20.93
N GLU A 147 42.65 5.64 21.83
CA GLU A 147 42.53 5.43 23.28
C GLU A 147 41.08 5.27 23.80
N GLY A 148 40.95 4.58 24.94
CA GLY A 148 40.05 4.91 26.06
C GLY A 148 38.52 5.02 25.86
N GLU A 149 37.76 4.27 26.66
CA GLU A 149 37.13 4.88 27.85
C GLU A 149 36.69 3.82 28.88
N ASP A 150 36.65 4.23 30.14
CA ASP A 150 36.31 3.43 31.32
C ASP A 150 34.83 3.61 31.69
N ILE A 151 34.08 2.51 31.87
CA ILE A 151 32.70 2.56 32.41
C ILE A 151 32.32 1.26 33.16
N SER A 152 32.39 1.39 34.49
CA SER A 152 31.59 0.74 35.54
C SER A 152 30.98 -0.66 35.31
N GLU A 153 31.39 -1.60 36.17
CA GLU A 153 30.58 -2.74 36.60
C GLU A 153 29.26 -2.28 37.23
N GLU A 154 28.13 -2.95 36.95
CA GLU A 154 26.93 -2.88 37.78
C GLU A 154 26.26 -4.26 37.85
N GLU A 155 26.06 -4.77 39.07
CA GLU A 155 25.57 -6.13 39.33
C GLU A 155 24.04 -6.22 39.19
N SER A 156 23.54 -7.33 38.65
CA SER A 156 22.14 -7.73 38.83
C SER A 156 22.02 -9.25 38.93
N GLU A 157 21.88 -9.74 40.16
CA GLU A 157 21.42 -11.10 40.47
C GLU A 157 19.89 -11.16 40.28
N GLU A 158 19.38 -12.17 39.55
CA GLU A 158 18.01 -12.66 39.72
C GLU A 158 18.01 -14.18 39.47
N ASP A 159 17.33 -14.92 40.35
CA ASP A 159 17.57 -16.36 40.60
C ASP A 159 16.51 -17.28 39.94
N ASN A 160 16.72 -18.59 40.09
CA ASN A 160 15.95 -19.67 39.48
C ASN A 160 14.63 -19.97 40.22
N GLU A 161 13.58 -20.25 39.45
CA GLU A 161 12.67 -21.39 39.66
C GLU A 161 12.50 -22.02 38.26
N ASP A 162 13.10 -23.18 37.93
CA ASP A 162 12.87 -24.53 38.47
C ASP A 162 11.43 -25.04 38.23
N SER A 163 11.33 -26.09 37.40
CA SER A 163 10.11 -26.85 37.08
C SER A 163 10.47 -28.00 36.13
N GLU A 164 11.31 -28.94 36.56
CA GLU A 164 11.41 -30.25 35.90
C GLU A 164 10.10 -31.03 36.07
N ASP A 165 9.46 -31.44 34.97
CA ASP A 165 8.55 -32.60 34.98
C ASP A 165 8.48 -33.24 33.58
N ASP A 166 8.24 -34.54 33.59
CA ASP A 166 8.89 -35.55 32.76
C ASP A 166 8.26 -35.84 31.37
N ASN A 167 9.13 -36.34 30.49
CA ASN A 167 8.90 -37.52 29.62
C ASN A 167 8.16 -37.46 28.25
N GLU A 168 8.36 -38.58 27.53
CA GLU A 168 7.70 -39.13 26.34
C GLU A 168 8.03 -38.57 24.95
N ASP A 169 9.15 -39.09 24.44
CA ASP A 169 9.37 -39.61 23.08
C ASP A 169 8.23 -39.35 22.07
N SER A 170 8.48 -38.45 21.12
CA SER A 170 7.62 -38.23 19.96
C SER A 170 8.45 -38.03 18.70
N ALA A 171 7.92 -38.58 17.60
CA ALA A 171 8.61 -38.75 16.34
C ALA A 171 9.25 -37.46 15.79
N VAL A 172 10.30 -37.63 14.98
CA VAL A 172 10.95 -36.57 14.21
C VAL A 172 10.04 -36.13 13.05
N GLU A 173 8.94 -35.46 13.40
CA GLU A 173 8.16 -34.63 12.49
C GLU A 173 9.08 -33.58 11.85
N GLU A 174 9.07 -33.50 10.52
CA GLU A 174 9.94 -32.60 9.75
C GLU A 174 9.49 -31.14 9.96
N ALA A 175 10.02 -30.52 11.03
CA ALA A 175 9.47 -29.30 11.64
C ALA A 175 9.14 -28.21 10.60
N PRO A 176 7.85 -27.89 10.38
CA PRO A 176 7.38 -27.22 9.16
C PRO A 176 8.09 -25.88 8.93
N ALA A 177 8.88 -25.82 7.85
CA ALA A 177 9.96 -24.87 7.61
C ALA A 177 9.61 -23.41 7.94
N LYS A 178 9.89 -23.01 9.20
CA LYS A 178 9.34 -21.84 9.92
C LYS A 178 8.71 -20.78 9.00
N ALA A 179 7.38 -20.85 8.91
CA ALA A 179 6.57 -19.92 8.13
C ALA A 179 6.89 -18.47 8.56
N GLY A 180 7.28 -17.63 7.60
CA GLY A 180 7.86 -16.33 7.88
C GLY A 180 6.84 -15.36 8.50
N PHE A 181 6.94 -15.16 9.82
CA PHE A 181 6.07 -14.29 10.62
C PHE A 181 5.74 -12.98 9.90
N LYS A 182 4.44 -12.72 9.68
CA LYS A 182 3.95 -11.51 9.03
C LYS A 182 3.58 -10.48 10.09
N VAL A 183 4.11 -9.27 9.96
CA VAL A 183 3.78 -8.12 10.80
C VAL A 183 2.94 -7.16 9.99
N LYS A 184 1.84 -6.67 10.57
CA LYS A 184 0.99 -5.62 10.02
C LYS A 184 1.54 -4.27 10.45
N PHE A 185 1.88 -3.43 9.50
CA PHE A 185 2.32 -2.05 9.72
C PHE A 185 1.15 -1.11 9.42
N SER A 186 1.02 -0.06 10.22
CA SER A 186 -0.02 0.97 10.16
C SER A 186 0.65 2.30 9.81
N VAL A 187 0.39 2.82 8.61
CA VAL A 187 1.12 3.96 8.03
C VAL A 187 0.19 5.16 7.89
N PRO A 188 0.44 6.28 8.59
CA PRO A 188 -0.35 7.50 8.43
C PRO A 188 0.09 8.25 7.17
N PHE A 189 -0.79 8.32 6.17
CA PHE A 189 -0.53 9.01 4.90
C PHE A 189 -1.70 9.94 4.57
N ASN A 190 -1.42 11.20 4.23
CA ASN A 190 -2.40 12.24 3.89
C ASN A 190 -3.63 12.36 4.82
N GLY A 191 -3.46 12.04 6.11
CA GLY A 191 -4.54 12.05 7.12
C GLY A 191 -5.38 10.77 7.19
N ALA A 192 -5.24 9.86 6.21
CA ALA A 192 -5.69 8.48 6.31
C ALA A 192 -4.71 7.63 7.13
N THR A 193 -5.03 6.35 7.31
CA THR A 193 -4.10 5.37 7.90
C THR A 193 -4.26 4.06 7.15
N GLU A 194 -3.26 3.72 6.34
CA GLU A 194 -3.22 2.50 5.56
C GLU A 194 -2.55 1.37 6.33
N SER A 195 -2.75 0.12 5.92
CA SER A 195 -2.08 -1.02 6.55
C SER A 195 -1.46 -1.99 5.55
N ILE A 196 -0.17 -2.28 5.72
CA ILE A 196 0.61 -3.18 4.87
C ILE A 196 1.16 -4.36 5.68
N SER A 197 1.03 -5.57 5.15
CA SER A 197 1.52 -6.80 5.79
C SER A 197 2.87 -7.21 5.21
N ILE A 198 3.91 -7.26 6.04
CA ILE A 198 5.30 -7.53 5.61
C ILE A 198 5.85 -8.74 6.39
N SER A 199 6.48 -9.69 5.70
CA SER A 199 7.07 -10.89 6.32
C SER A 199 8.46 -10.59 6.89
N SER A 200 8.83 -11.25 7.99
CA SER A 200 10.18 -11.18 8.59
C SER A 200 11.32 -11.61 7.67
N LYS A 201 11.03 -12.29 6.56
CA LYS A 201 12.00 -12.64 5.50
C LYS A 201 12.25 -11.50 4.48
N THR A 202 11.64 -10.33 4.65
CA THR A 202 11.75 -9.19 3.72
C THR A 202 13.07 -8.43 3.94
N SER A 203 13.81 -8.14 2.85
CA SER A 203 15.04 -7.34 2.92
C SER A 203 14.77 -5.88 3.28
N TRP A 204 15.79 -5.18 3.79
CA TRP A 204 15.71 -3.73 4.05
C TRP A 204 15.32 -2.93 2.81
N THR A 205 15.90 -3.25 1.65
CA THR A 205 15.56 -2.61 0.37
C THR A 205 14.11 -2.85 -0.02
N SER A 206 13.60 -4.09 0.05
CA SER A 206 12.21 -4.40 -0.29
C SER A 206 11.21 -3.78 0.70
N PHE A 207 11.57 -3.68 1.99
CA PHE A 207 10.78 -2.94 2.98
C PHE A 207 10.70 -1.44 2.62
N VAL A 208 11.84 -0.79 2.37
CA VAL A 208 11.90 0.64 2.04
C VAL A 208 11.18 0.94 0.72
N THR A 209 11.35 0.13 -0.34
CA THR A 209 10.62 0.33 -1.61
C THR A 209 9.10 0.19 -1.43
N LYS A 210 8.63 -0.79 -0.66
CA LYS A 210 7.19 -0.93 -0.40
C LYS A 210 6.61 0.25 0.37
N LEU A 211 7.36 0.79 1.33
CA LEU A 211 6.96 1.94 2.12
C LEU A 211 7.07 3.27 1.33
N ALA A 212 8.08 3.40 0.47
CA ALA A 212 8.27 4.49 -0.48
C ALA A 212 7.06 4.65 -1.41
N ASN A 213 6.67 3.55 -2.07
CA ASN A 213 5.51 3.53 -2.97
C ASN A 213 4.22 3.91 -2.23
N LEU A 214 3.97 3.31 -1.05
CA LEU A 214 2.78 3.59 -0.24
C LEU A 214 2.73 5.03 0.27
N MET A 215 3.87 5.65 0.56
CA MET A 215 3.96 7.06 0.98
C MET A 215 4.10 8.04 -0.19
N SER A 216 4.19 7.57 -1.44
CA SER A 216 4.53 8.40 -2.62
C SER A 216 5.81 9.24 -2.44
N VAL A 217 6.82 8.70 -1.75
CA VAL A 217 8.10 9.35 -1.44
C VAL A 217 9.24 8.50 -1.99
N SER A 218 10.26 9.12 -2.61
CA SER A 218 11.43 8.39 -3.11
C SER A 218 12.09 7.53 -2.02
N PRO A 219 12.54 6.29 -2.31
CA PRO A 219 13.24 5.42 -1.36
C PRO A 219 14.41 6.07 -0.60
N LYS A 220 15.07 7.07 -1.19
CA LYS A 220 16.17 7.84 -0.56
C LYS A 220 15.72 8.79 0.54
N HIS A 221 14.43 9.14 0.60
CA HIS A 221 13.86 10.10 1.55
C HIS A 221 12.91 9.45 2.57
N VAL A 222 12.70 8.12 2.51
CA VAL A 222 11.94 7.37 3.52
C VAL A 222 12.73 7.34 4.84
N SER A 223 12.41 8.28 5.71
CA SER A 223 12.89 8.34 7.10
C SER A 223 11.70 8.14 8.03
N VAL A 224 11.66 7.01 8.74
CA VAL A 224 10.52 6.65 9.60
C VAL A 224 10.98 6.14 10.96
N ALA A 225 10.08 6.23 11.93
CA ALA A 225 10.21 5.59 13.25
C ALA A 225 8.99 4.71 13.53
N TYR A 226 9.12 3.75 14.44
CA TYR A 226 8.12 2.73 14.73
C TYR A 226 7.77 2.63 16.22
N ARG A 227 6.57 2.12 16.51
CA ARG A 227 6.11 1.74 17.85
C ARG A 227 5.19 0.52 17.76
N PHE A 228 5.16 -0.36 18.75
CA PHE A 228 4.23 -1.48 18.78
C PHE A 228 2.85 -1.04 19.32
N SER A 229 1.77 -1.65 18.84
CA SER A 229 0.40 -1.35 19.28
C SER A 229 0.11 -1.70 20.75
N VAL A 230 1.03 -2.38 21.42
CA VAL A 230 1.00 -2.72 22.86
C VAL A 230 1.74 -1.70 23.73
N ASP A 231 2.59 -0.85 23.14
CA ASP A 231 3.36 0.14 23.88
C ASP A 231 2.44 1.28 24.36
N ALA A 232 2.84 1.95 25.44
CA ALA A 232 2.12 3.12 25.91
C ALA A 232 2.07 4.22 24.82
N ARG A 233 0.93 4.91 24.67
CA ARG A 233 0.80 6.02 23.70
C ARG A 233 1.78 7.19 23.92
N SER A 234 2.40 7.24 25.10
CA SER A 234 3.47 8.18 25.48
C SER A 234 4.90 7.65 25.25
N SER A 235 5.10 6.39 24.85
CA SER A 235 6.44 5.88 24.57
C SER A 235 7.02 6.55 23.30
N PRO A 236 8.35 6.78 23.25
CA PRO A 236 9.03 7.28 22.07
C PRO A 236 8.95 6.26 20.93
N PHE A 237 9.00 6.75 19.70
CA PHE A 237 9.12 5.90 18.51
C PHE A 237 10.59 5.53 18.29
N SER A 238 10.90 4.26 18.06
CA SER A 238 12.24 3.78 17.72
C SER A 238 12.56 4.09 16.26
N HIS A 239 13.72 4.69 15.98
CA HIS A 239 14.10 5.06 14.61
C HIS A 239 14.35 3.83 13.73
N LEU A 240 13.87 3.85 12.50
CA LEU A 240 13.97 2.75 11.53
C LEU A 240 14.70 3.24 10.27
N SER A 241 16.03 3.32 10.36
CA SER A 241 16.89 3.89 9.31
C SER A 241 17.95 2.92 8.77
N LYS A 242 18.11 1.74 9.40
CA LYS A 242 19.14 0.74 9.05
C LYS A 242 18.55 -0.68 9.01
N ALA A 243 19.16 -1.55 8.19
CA ALA A 243 18.82 -2.97 8.09
C ALA A 243 19.00 -3.77 9.40
N SER A 244 19.77 -3.26 10.37
CA SER A 244 19.82 -3.77 11.75
C SER A 244 18.50 -3.53 12.50
N HIS A 245 17.97 -2.31 12.42
CA HIS A 245 16.78 -1.91 13.18
C HIS A 245 15.52 -2.68 12.71
N LEU A 246 15.42 -3.00 11.42
CA LEU A 246 14.33 -3.83 10.90
C LEU A 246 14.43 -5.30 11.38
N ARG A 247 15.64 -5.86 11.48
CA ARG A 247 15.85 -7.19 12.08
C ARG A 247 15.50 -7.19 13.57
N GLU A 248 15.89 -6.15 14.29
CA GLU A 248 15.54 -5.96 15.70
C GLU A 248 14.03 -5.84 15.92
N LEU A 249 13.33 -5.05 15.07
CA LEU A 249 11.88 -4.94 15.04
C LEU A 249 11.22 -6.31 14.84
N PHE A 250 11.66 -7.09 13.85
CA PHE A 250 11.14 -8.45 13.63
C PHE A 250 11.49 -9.45 14.75
N ASN A 251 12.57 -9.25 15.51
CA ASN A 251 12.90 -10.05 16.69
C ASN A 251 12.04 -9.67 17.91
N LYS A 252 11.72 -8.39 18.09
CA LYS A 252 10.88 -7.87 19.18
C LYS A 252 9.38 -8.12 18.93
N ALA A 253 8.92 -8.04 17.67
CA ALA A 253 7.50 -8.12 17.31
C ALA A 253 6.79 -9.41 17.78
N PRO A 254 7.34 -10.63 17.69
CA PRO A 254 6.71 -11.83 18.24
C PRO A 254 6.55 -11.80 19.77
N ARG A 255 7.50 -11.19 20.49
CA ARG A 255 7.41 -11.02 21.95
C ARG A 255 6.31 -10.00 22.31
N ALA A 256 6.29 -8.87 21.61
CA ALA A 256 5.28 -7.82 21.77
C ALA A 256 3.86 -8.27 21.36
N ALA A 257 3.73 -9.14 20.35
CA ALA A 257 2.45 -9.75 19.98
C ALA A 257 1.94 -10.70 21.07
N ARG A 258 2.82 -11.53 21.64
CA ARG A 258 2.49 -12.46 22.75
C ARG A 258 2.17 -11.74 24.07
N SER A 259 2.76 -10.57 24.33
CA SER A 259 2.44 -9.78 25.53
C SER A 259 1.13 -8.99 25.43
N SER A 260 0.50 -8.93 24.25
CA SER A 260 -0.84 -8.35 24.10
C SER A 260 -1.89 -9.19 24.84
N ARG A 261 -2.22 -8.79 26.08
CA ARG A 261 -3.43 -9.25 26.79
C ARG A 261 -4.73 -8.73 26.17
N SER A 262 -4.65 -7.91 25.11
CA SER A 262 -5.82 -7.31 24.46
C SER A 262 -6.31 -8.17 23.29
N LYS A 263 -7.63 -8.26 23.11
CA LYS A 263 -8.27 -8.90 21.93
C LYS A 263 -8.09 -8.09 20.63
N LYS A 264 -7.30 -7.02 20.63
CA LYS A 264 -7.05 -6.20 19.44
C LYS A 264 -5.89 -6.79 18.64
N GLU A 265 -6.05 -6.81 17.32
CA GLU A 265 -4.98 -7.17 16.38
C GLU A 265 -3.69 -6.40 16.68
N PHE A 266 -2.56 -7.12 16.72
CA PHE A 266 -1.23 -6.54 16.91
C PHE A 266 -0.73 -5.89 15.62
N PHE A 267 -0.23 -4.66 15.71
CA PHE A 267 0.35 -3.94 14.60
C PHE A 267 1.54 -3.06 15.03
N VAL A 268 2.32 -2.61 14.05
CA VAL A 268 3.37 -1.62 14.21
C VAL A 268 2.86 -0.27 13.70
N GLU A 269 2.78 0.73 14.57
CA GLU A 269 2.50 2.12 14.21
C GLU A 269 3.78 2.73 13.62
N LEU A 270 3.78 3.08 12.34
CA LEU A 270 4.86 3.85 11.72
C LEU A 270 4.56 5.35 11.82
N LYS A 271 5.63 6.15 11.88
CA LYS A 271 5.57 7.60 11.84
C LYS A 271 6.65 8.13 10.90
N ASP A 272 6.21 8.95 9.95
CA ASP A 272 7.09 9.71 9.08
C ASP A 272 7.93 10.74 9.88
N LEU A 273 9.24 10.76 9.64
CA LEU A 273 10.20 11.74 10.17
C LEU A 273 10.63 12.75 9.11
N SER A 274 10.33 12.51 7.82
CA SER A 274 10.73 13.39 6.72
C SER A 274 9.95 14.71 6.70
N GLN A 275 8.73 14.74 7.25
CA GLN A 275 7.92 15.95 7.40
C GLN A 275 8.44 16.86 8.53
N PRO A 276 9.05 18.02 8.23
CA PRO A 276 9.66 18.87 9.24
C PRO A 276 8.61 19.58 10.10
N GLY A 277 8.63 19.33 11.40
CA GLY A 277 7.92 20.19 12.38
C GLY A 277 6.39 20.19 12.32
N GLY A 278 5.77 19.20 11.66
CA GLY A 278 4.31 18.99 11.67
C GLY A 278 3.79 18.74 13.08
N LYS A 279 3.45 19.83 13.80
CA LYS A 279 3.21 19.87 15.26
C LYS A 279 2.33 18.71 15.74
N SER A 280 2.99 17.67 16.26
CA SER A 280 2.34 16.43 16.70
C SER A 280 1.29 16.73 17.75
N SER A 281 0.06 16.24 17.55
CA SER A 281 -1.11 16.50 18.40
C SER A 281 -1.09 15.75 19.74
N GLY A 282 0.09 15.48 20.28
CA GLY A 282 0.28 14.86 21.58
C GLY A 282 -0.07 15.81 22.72
N GLY A 283 -0.65 15.28 23.78
CA GLY A 283 -0.65 15.89 25.11
C GLY A 283 -1.12 17.33 25.23
N LYS A 284 -2.44 17.58 25.21
CA LYS A 284 -2.97 18.60 26.13
C LYS A 284 -2.82 18.05 27.54
N ASP A 285 -1.67 18.29 28.16
CA ASP A 285 -1.45 17.93 29.55
C ASP A 285 -2.54 18.58 30.40
N LYS A 286 -3.30 17.73 31.08
CA LYS A 286 -4.51 18.12 31.80
C LYS A 286 -4.11 18.69 33.16
N LYS A 287 -3.42 19.84 33.13
CA LYS A 287 -2.83 20.55 34.29
C LYS A 287 -3.75 20.46 35.49
N VAL A 288 -3.42 19.57 36.43
CA VAL A 288 -4.23 19.29 37.60
C VAL A 288 -4.11 20.49 38.53
N VAL A 289 -5.05 21.43 38.40
CA VAL A 289 -5.14 22.60 39.26
C VAL A 289 -5.40 22.10 40.68
N LYS A 290 -4.37 22.16 41.53
CA LYS A 290 -4.49 21.83 42.96
C LYS A 290 -5.62 22.66 43.55
N LYS A 291 -6.62 21.97 44.13
CA LYS A 291 -7.87 22.56 44.64
C LYS A 291 -7.61 23.41 45.89
N ALA A 292 -7.15 24.64 45.69
CA ALA A 292 -6.82 25.59 46.75
C ALA A 292 -8.06 26.02 47.54
N LYS A 293 -8.19 25.50 48.77
CA LYS A 293 -9.28 25.78 49.71
C LYS A 293 -9.09 27.17 50.37
N ARG A 294 -9.58 28.24 49.74
CA ARG A 294 -9.74 29.57 50.39
C ARG A 294 -11.23 29.88 50.70
N ARG A 295 -11.44 30.87 51.57
CA ARG A 295 -12.66 31.03 52.39
C ARG A 295 -13.63 32.11 51.89
N LYS A 296 -14.87 31.96 52.33
CA LYS A 296 -16.03 32.87 52.26
C LYS A 296 -15.76 34.27 52.87
N ALA A 297 -15.94 35.29 52.05
CA ALA A 297 -16.42 36.67 52.32
C ALA A 297 -16.88 37.19 50.93
N VAL A 298 -18.07 37.76 50.68
CA VAL A 298 -18.85 38.82 51.37
C VAL A 298 -18.19 40.21 51.22
N SER A 299 -18.60 40.92 50.17
CA SER A 299 -18.77 42.38 50.13
C SER A 299 -19.76 42.71 49.01
N ASP A 300 -20.63 43.67 49.26
CA ASP A 300 -21.48 44.32 48.26
C ASP A 300 -20.79 45.60 47.71
N SER A 301 -21.57 46.38 46.95
CA SER A 301 -21.25 47.64 46.25
C SER A 301 -20.55 47.48 44.89
N ASP A 302 -20.91 48.12 43.77
CA ASP A 302 -21.96 49.07 43.30
C ASP A 302 -21.32 50.31 42.63
N SER A 303 -21.89 50.68 41.47
CA SER A 303 -21.57 51.85 40.62
C SER A 303 -20.12 51.97 40.09
N GLY A 304 -19.97 52.36 38.83
CA GLY A 304 -18.66 52.53 38.20
C GLY A 304 -18.72 52.43 36.68
N VAL A 305 -19.26 53.48 36.04
CA VAL A 305 -19.17 53.63 34.58
C VAL A 305 -17.95 54.47 34.27
N ASP A 306 -16.97 53.91 33.57
CA ASP A 306 -16.15 54.71 32.67
C ASP A 306 -15.58 53.86 31.52
N SER A 307 -15.10 54.54 30.47
CA SER A 307 -14.52 53.92 29.29
C SER A 307 -13.01 54.07 29.28
N ASP A 308 -12.27 52.99 29.06
CA ASP A 308 -10.98 53.14 28.36
C ASP A 308 -10.59 51.92 27.50
N ARG A 309 -9.65 52.15 26.59
CA ARG A 309 -9.29 51.24 25.48
C ARG A 309 -8.05 50.40 25.79
N ASP A 310 -8.20 49.38 26.62
CA ASP A 310 -7.20 48.30 26.65
C ASP A 310 -7.37 47.37 25.45
N ALA A 311 -6.56 47.60 24.42
CA ALA A 311 -6.40 46.72 23.27
C ALA A 311 -5.58 45.47 23.63
N ASP A 312 -5.99 44.76 24.70
CA ASP A 312 -5.24 43.66 25.26
C ASP A 312 -5.22 42.48 24.28
N GLY A 313 -4.02 41.99 24.01
CA GLY A 313 -3.72 41.09 22.90
C GLY A 313 -4.10 39.66 23.19
N GLU A 314 -5.40 39.37 23.36
CA GLU A 314 -5.92 38.01 23.43
C GLU A 314 -5.44 37.23 22.20
N LYS A 315 -4.40 36.42 22.39
CA LYS A 315 -3.91 35.46 21.41
C LYS A 315 -4.93 34.33 21.29
N ALA A 316 -6.02 34.65 20.58
CA ALA A 316 -7.11 33.75 20.23
C ALA A 316 -6.49 32.43 19.81
N ARG A 317 -6.74 31.40 20.62
CA ARG A 317 -6.13 30.08 20.43
C ARG A 317 -6.81 29.41 19.25
N ASN A 318 -6.39 29.78 18.04
CA ASN A 318 -6.93 29.35 16.75
C ASN A 318 -7.23 27.84 16.79
N SER A 319 -8.48 27.52 17.11
CA SER A 319 -9.04 26.20 16.96
C SER A 319 -8.96 25.89 15.48
N LYS A 320 -8.32 24.77 15.12
CA LYS A 320 -8.27 24.33 13.73
C LYS A 320 -9.72 24.22 13.24
N LYS A 321 -10.13 25.15 12.36
CA LYS A 321 -11.46 25.12 11.73
C LYS A 321 -11.64 23.75 11.08
N SER A 322 -12.80 23.13 11.27
CA SER A 322 -13.11 21.89 10.56
C SER A 322 -13.23 22.14 9.06
N THR A 323 -13.13 21.11 8.24
CA THR A 323 -13.31 21.21 6.78
C THR A 323 -14.65 21.84 6.43
N THR A 324 -15.72 21.53 7.17
CA THR A 324 -17.05 22.16 7.03
C THR A 324 -17.05 23.65 7.38
N GLN A 325 -16.30 24.08 8.40
CA GLN A 325 -16.15 25.49 8.76
C GLN A 325 -15.30 26.25 7.72
N TRP A 326 -14.34 25.59 7.07
CA TRP A 326 -13.62 26.16 5.94
C TRP A 326 -14.48 26.27 4.68
N VAL A 327 -15.32 25.27 4.36
CA VAL A 327 -16.31 25.37 3.26
C VAL A 327 -17.24 26.56 3.50
N ALA A 328 -17.83 26.69 4.69
CA ALA A 328 -18.70 27.83 5.02
C ALA A 328 -17.97 29.19 5.00
N GLN A 329 -16.67 29.22 5.29
CA GLN A 329 -15.84 30.42 5.11
C GLN A 329 -15.61 30.73 3.63
N LEU A 330 -15.31 29.73 2.80
CA LEU A 330 -15.13 29.91 1.35
C LEU A 330 -16.43 30.34 0.66
N GLU A 331 -17.57 29.76 1.03
CA GLU A 331 -18.91 30.16 0.60
C GLU A 331 -19.30 31.58 1.06
N HIS A 332 -18.62 32.12 2.08
CA HIS A 332 -18.80 33.48 2.55
C HIS A 332 -17.86 34.47 1.83
N ASP A 333 -16.57 34.14 1.76
CA ASP A 333 -15.51 35.02 1.26
C ASP A 333 -15.50 35.14 -0.27
N ASN A 334 -16.06 34.15 -0.99
CA ASN A 334 -16.18 34.12 -2.45
C ASN A 334 -17.62 34.36 -2.93
N LYS A 335 -18.42 35.12 -2.17
CA LYS A 335 -19.76 35.55 -2.63
C LYS A 335 -19.66 36.47 -3.83
N CYS A 336 -20.65 36.36 -4.70
CA CYS A 336 -20.56 36.82 -6.08
C CYS A 336 -21.90 37.42 -6.50
N ASP A 337 -21.96 38.73 -6.71
CA ASP A 337 -23.22 39.45 -6.98
C ASP A 337 -23.87 39.01 -8.31
N GLU A 338 -23.05 38.65 -9.30
CA GLU A 338 -23.48 38.06 -10.59
C GLU A 338 -24.04 36.62 -10.43
N HIS A 339 -23.73 35.94 -9.33
CA HIS A 339 -24.05 34.53 -9.09
C HIS A 339 -24.72 34.32 -7.73
N VAL A 340 -25.89 34.95 -7.55
CA VAL A 340 -26.69 34.93 -6.32
C VAL A 340 -26.80 33.51 -5.73
N GLY A 341 -26.32 33.34 -4.49
CA GLY A 341 -26.36 32.08 -3.76
C GLY A 341 -25.28 31.05 -4.13
N ARG A 342 -24.31 31.39 -4.98
CA ARG A 342 -23.15 30.53 -5.31
C ARG A 342 -21.82 31.24 -5.03
N ALA A 343 -20.81 30.46 -4.70
CA ALA A 343 -19.44 30.95 -4.61
C ALA A 343 -18.83 31.06 -6.01
N CYS A 344 -18.09 32.13 -6.30
CA CYS A 344 -17.36 32.29 -7.56
C CYS A 344 -15.98 32.90 -7.35
N ILE A 345 -15.02 32.56 -8.22
CA ILE A 345 -13.70 33.20 -8.26
C ILE A 345 -13.65 34.13 -9.47
N LYS A 346 -13.28 35.40 -9.26
CA LYS A 346 -13.02 36.36 -10.34
C LYS A 346 -11.60 36.19 -10.86
N LEU A 347 -11.46 35.56 -12.03
CA LEU A 347 -10.20 35.36 -12.73
C LEU A 347 -10.16 36.28 -13.95
N ARG A 348 -9.43 37.40 -13.81
CA ARG A 348 -9.49 38.55 -14.73
C ARG A 348 -10.94 39.02 -14.91
N ASP A 349 -11.48 38.88 -16.11
CA ASP A 349 -12.79 39.38 -16.53
C ASP A 349 -13.86 38.28 -16.57
N ARG A 350 -13.59 37.10 -15.97
CA ARG A 350 -14.52 35.97 -15.91
C ARG A 350 -14.76 35.50 -14.47
N HIS A 351 -15.99 35.13 -14.17
CA HIS A 351 -16.41 34.57 -12.89
C HIS A 351 -16.60 33.07 -13.02
N ILE A 352 -15.74 32.29 -12.37
CA ILE A 352 -15.82 30.83 -12.36
C ILE A 352 -16.64 30.40 -11.14
N GLN A 353 -17.82 29.82 -11.35
CA GLN A 353 -18.63 29.27 -10.26
C GLN A 353 -17.94 28.03 -9.67
N LEU A 354 -17.82 27.98 -8.35
CA LEU A 354 -17.24 26.84 -7.65
C LEU A 354 -18.31 25.78 -7.39
N SER A 355 -17.98 24.54 -7.74
CA SER A 355 -18.75 23.38 -7.29
C SER A 355 -18.52 23.13 -5.79
N ARG A 356 -19.42 22.34 -5.19
CA ARG A 356 -19.25 21.88 -3.81
C ARG A 356 -17.99 21.02 -3.63
N THR A 357 -17.53 20.37 -4.69
CA THR A 357 -16.29 19.58 -4.72
C THR A 357 -15.05 20.49 -4.68
N ASP A 358 -15.06 21.59 -5.43
CA ASP A 358 -13.95 22.57 -5.45
C ASP A 358 -13.78 23.22 -4.07
N LEU A 359 -14.90 23.65 -3.47
CA LEU A 359 -14.95 24.21 -2.11
C LEU A 359 -14.43 23.22 -1.06
N HIS A 360 -14.75 21.93 -1.19
CA HIS A 360 -14.27 20.91 -0.26
C HIS A 360 -12.77 20.64 -0.41
N SER A 361 -12.28 20.54 -1.65
CA SER A 361 -10.85 20.37 -1.96
C SER A 361 -10.03 21.58 -1.47
N TRP A 362 -10.50 22.80 -1.70
CA TRP A 362 -9.86 24.03 -1.18
C TRP A 362 -9.88 24.07 0.36
N ALA A 363 -10.97 23.64 1.00
CA ALA A 363 -11.03 23.50 2.46
C ALA A 363 -10.01 22.50 3.02
N ILE A 364 -9.67 21.43 2.29
CA ILE A 364 -8.59 20.51 2.64
C ILE A 364 -7.22 21.20 2.51
N PHE A 365 -6.97 21.96 1.44
CA PHE A 365 -5.73 22.75 1.30
C PHE A 365 -5.56 23.77 2.44
N LEU A 366 -6.62 24.50 2.82
CA LEU A 366 -6.63 25.42 3.98
C LEU A 366 -6.30 24.70 5.29
N GLN A 367 -6.90 23.52 5.52
CA GLN A 367 -6.61 22.68 6.68
C GLN A 367 -5.16 22.16 6.71
N SER A 368 -4.55 21.98 5.53
CA SER A 368 -3.14 21.60 5.34
C SER A 368 -2.16 22.79 5.42
N GLY A 369 -2.64 24.02 5.65
CA GLY A 369 -1.80 25.20 5.85
C GLY A 369 -1.69 26.14 4.65
N TYR A 370 -2.48 25.95 3.58
CA TYR A 370 -2.67 27.00 2.57
C TYR A 370 -3.32 28.23 3.21
N ALA A 371 -2.91 29.44 2.80
CA ALA A 371 -3.22 30.66 3.55
C ALA A 371 -4.38 31.50 3.00
N SER A 372 -4.79 31.33 1.74
CA SER A 372 -5.80 32.19 1.11
C SER A 372 -7.18 31.53 1.01
N THR A 373 -8.23 32.27 1.41
CA THR A 373 -9.64 31.93 1.19
C THR A 373 -10.23 32.60 -0.05
N THR A 374 -9.45 33.41 -0.79
CA THR A 374 -9.91 34.20 -1.95
C THR A 374 -9.14 33.95 -3.25
N SER A 375 -7.96 33.34 -3.17
CA SER A 375 -7.18 32.84 -4.32
C SER A 375 -7.08 31.31 -4.25
N PRO A 376 -7.39 30.58 -5.32
CA PRO A 376 -7.41 29.12 -5.28
C PRO A 376 -5.98 28.54 -5.25
N PRO A 377 -5.77 27.36 -4.61
CA PRO A 377 -4.50 26.64 -4.68
C PRO A 377 -4.14 26.31 -6.15
N PRO A 378 -2.89 26.50 -6.62
CA PRO A 378 -2.51 26.22 -8.01
C PRO A 378 -2.65 24.76 -8.48
N LYS A 379 -3.01 23.84 -7.57
CA LYS A 379 -3.31 22.42 -7.86
C LYS A 379 -4.81 22.10 -7.87
N LEU A 380 -5.68 23.09 -7.65
CA LEU A 380 -7.13 22.94 -7.70
C LEU A 380 -7.59 23.03 -9.16
N VAL A 381 -7.79 21.89 -9.81
CA VAL A 381 -8.37 21.82 -11.16
C VAL A 381 -9.84 22.16 -11.06
N LEU A 382 -10.26 23.27 -11.69
CA LEU A 382 -11.67 23.70 -11.73
C LEU A 382 -12.31 23.13 -13.00
N ASP A 383 -13.28 22.20 -12.85
CA ASP A 383 -13.86 21.44 -13.98
C ASP A 383 -14.57 22.31 -15.05
N ASN A 384 -14.79 23.61 -14.81
CA ASN A 384 -15.39 24.52 -15.79
C ASN A 384 -14.54 24.71 -17.07
N ASP A 385 -13.21 24.58 -17.00
CA ASP A 385 -12.35 24.66 -18.20
C ASP A 385 -12.65 23.54 -19.21
N LYS A 386 -13.21 22.42 -18.75
CA LYS A 386 -13.60 21.26 -19.55
C LYS A 386 -14.81 21.54 -20.46
N LEU A 387 -15.67 22.48 -20.09
CA LEU A 387 -16.85 22.89 -20.85
C LEU A 387 -16.53 23.96 -21.92
N ALA A 388 -15.32 24.52 -21.91
CA ALA A 388 -14.88 25.55 -22.85
C ALA A 388 -14.09 25.00 -24.06
N SER A 389 -13.92 23.68 -24.18
CA SER A 389 -13.42 23.06 -25.42
C SER A 389 -14.50 23.11 -26.50
N PRO A 390 -14.34 23.87 -27.60
CA PRO A 390 -15.31 23.86 -28.68
C PRO A 390 -15.38 22.46 -29.29
N ALA A 391 -16.58 21.96 -29.54
CA ALA A 391 -16.78 20.70 -30.24
C ALA A 391 -16.03 20.75 -31.58
N LYS A 392 -15.25 19.70 -31.89
CA LYS A 392 -14.47 19.63 -33.14
C LYS A 392 -15.41 19.65 -34.34
N VAL A 393 -15.58 20.83 -34.94
CA VAL A 393 -16.22 20.98 -36.25
C VAL A 393 -15.33 20.24 -37.26
N ALA A 394 -15.82 19.10 -37.74
CA ALA A 394 -15.11 18.32 -38.73
C ALA A 394 -15.24 19.00 -40.11
N GLY A 395 -14.09 19.29 -40.74
CA GLY A 395 -14.03 19.74 -42.13
C GLY A 395 -13.57 21.19 -42.32
N SER A 396 -12.26 21.36 -42.46
CA SER A 396 -11.64 22.40 -43.29
C SER A 396 -10.34 21.86 -43.86
N LYS A 397 -10.18 21.88 -45.18
CA LYS A 397 -8.92 21.54 -45.85
C LYS A 397 -8.04 22.78 -45.95
N ALA A 398 -6.73 22.57 -45.86
CA ALA A 398 -5.66 23.39 -46.43
C ALA A 398 -5.73 24.92 -46.25
N THR A 399 -4.88 25.44 -45.36
CA THR A 399 -3.93 26.49 -45.74
C THR A 399 -2.71 26.43 -44.83
N ASP A 400 -1.54 26.69 -45.39
CA ASP A 400 -0.24 26.67 -44.71
C ASP A 400 0.13 28.09 -44.23
N PRO A 401 0.29 28.34 -42.91
CA PRO A 401 0.85 29.56 -42.39
C PRO A 401 2.33 29.38 -42.03
N GLN A 402 3.22 30.09 -42.73
CA GLN A 402 4.67 30.07 -42.48
C GLN A 402 5.02 30.21 -41.00
N ALA A 403 5.70 29.20 -40.46
CA ALA A 403 6.25 29.26 -39.10
C ALA A 403 7.42 30.24 -39.04
N LEU A 404 7.28 31.34 -38.30
CA LEU A 404 8.39 32.23 -37.98
C LEU A 404 9.40 31.50 -37.08
N PRO A 405 10.72 31.61 -37.33
CA PRO A 405 11.73 30.98 -36.50
C PRO A 405 11.84 31.68 -35.14
N LEU A 406 11.14 31.14 -34.14
CA LEU A 406 11.31 31.51 -32.73
C LEU A 406 12.72 31.12 -32.28
N ALA A 407 13.63 32.09 -32.28
CA ALA A 407 14.97 31.93 -31.76
C ALA A 407 14.92 31.74 -30.23
N TYR A 408 14.95 30.48 -29.78
CA TYR A 408 15.08 30.16 -28.36
C TYR A 408 16.41 30.71 -27.82
N PRO A 409 16.41 31.44 -26.68
CA PRO A 409 17.63 32.01 -26.14
C PRO A 409 18.58 30.90 -25.65
N ALA A 410 19.76 30.84 -26.26
CA ALA A 410 20.81 29.91 -25.87
C ALA A 410 21.30 30.25 -24.44
N GLY A 411 21.04 29.36 -23.48
CA GLY A 411 21.41 29.58 -22.09
C GLY A 411 20.68 28.71 -21.06
N TYR A 412 19.53 28.13 -21.41
CA TYR A 412 18.91 27.11 -20.55
C TYR A 412 19.78 25.84 -20.54
N PRO A 413 20.28 25.38 -19.38
CA PRO A 413 20.89 24.07 -19.31
C PRO A 413 19.82 23.03 -19.67
N MET A 414 20.13 22.12 -20.59
CA MET A 414 19.28 20.94 -20.80
C MET A 414 19.19 20.21 -19.46
N MET A 415 18.02 20.25 -18.84
CA MET A 415 17.69 19.31 -17.78
C MET A 415 17.87 17.91 -18.40
N PRO A 416 18.63 17.00 -17.77
CA PRO A 416 18.77 15.66 -18.32
C PRO A 416 17.36 15.10 -18.52
N PRO A 417 17.05 14.49 -19.69
CA PRO A 417 15.71 13.99 -19.94
C PRO A 417 15.33 13.07 -18.80
N ASP A 418 14.16 13.31 -18.19
CA ASP A 418 13.67 12.48 -17.10
C ASP A 418 13.77 11.02 -17.52
N PRO A 419 14.31 10.12 -16.67
CA PRO A 419 14.59 8.76 -17.05
C PRO A 419 13.30 8.14 -17.55
N VAL A 420 13.27 7.84 -18.86
CA VAL A 420 12.09 7.32 -19.54
C VAL A 420 11.67 6.08 -18.77
N GLU A 421 10.51 6.14 -18.12
CA GLU A 421 9.99 4.96 -17.41
C GLU A 421 9.83 3.86 -18.45
N ASP A 422 10.58 2.76 -18.27
CA ASP A 422 10.61 1.63 -19.19
C ASP A 422 9.19 1.06 -19.33
N ALA A 423 8.46 1.51 -20.35
CA ALA A 423 7.08 1.14 -20.58
C ALA A 423 7.02 -0.36 -20.88
N GLU A 424 6.41 -1.13 -19.96
CA GLU A 424 6.33 -2.60 -20.05
C GLU A 424 5.87 -3.02 -21.46
N ASP A 425 6.61 -3.91 -22.13
CA ASP A 425 6.27 -4.26 -23.51
C ASP A 425 4.98 -5.09 -23.54
N VAL A 426 3.87 -4.40 -23.82
CA VAL A 426 2.54 -4.96 -24.01
C VAL A 426 2.56 -6.11 -25.03
N SER A 427 3.53 -6.17 -25.95
CA SER A 427 3.69 -7.27 -26.91
C SER A 427 3.99 -8.63 -26.26
N LEU A 428 4.61 -8.65 -25.08
CA LEU A 428 5.03 -9.86 -24.37
C LEU A 428 3.87 -10.59 -23.64
N PHE A 429 2.79 -9.89 -23.32
CA PHE A 429 1.65 -10.46 -22.60
C PHE A 429 0.75 -11.22 -23.56
N PRO A 430 0.37 -12.49 -23.30
CA PRO A 430 -0.41 -13.29 -24.24
C PRO A 430 -1.77 -12.65 -24.58
N LEU A 431 -2.24 -12.93 -25.80
CA LEU A 431 -3.59 -12.55 -26.24
C LEU A 431 -4.62 -13.21 -25.33
N LEU A 432 -5.63 -12.43 -24.94
CA LEU A 432 -6.64 -12.86 -23.98
C LEU A 432 -7.48 -14.02 -24.53
N THR A 433 -7.72 -14.05 -25.85
CA THR A 433 -8.44 -15.13 -26.54
C THR A 433 -7.73 -16.48 -26.44
N SER A 434 -6.43 -16.54 -26.73
CA SER A 434 -5.66 -17.79 -26.62
C SER A 434 -5.46 -18.18 -25.16
N TRP A 435 -5.13 -17.21 -24.30
CA TRP A 435 -4.89 -17.47 -22.88
C TRP A 435 -6.13 -18.04 -22.16
N LEU A 436 -7.35 -17.57 -22.46
CA LEU A 436 -8.56 -18.17 -21.88
C LEU A 436 -8.74 -19.63 -22.32
N ALA A 437 -8.43 -20.00 -23.57
CA ALA A 437 -8.46 -21.39 -24.05
C ALA A 437 -7.33 -22.26 -23.45
N ASP A 438 -6.17 -21.66 -23.13
CA ASP A 438 -5.09 -22.31 -22.38
C ASP A 438 -5.48 -22.59 -20.91
N LEU A 439 -6.38 -21.79 -20.32
CA LEU A 439 -6.96 -22.09 -19.00
C LEU A 439 -7.86 -23.33 -19.05
N ASP A 440 -8.75 -23.39 -20.05
CA ASP A 440 -9.76 -24.45 -20.24
C ASP A 440 -9.12 -25.82 -20.47
N SER A 441 -8.16 -25.86 -21.39
CA SER A 441 -7.38 -27.07 -21.71
C SER A 441 -6.35 -27.44 -20.62
N GLY A 442 -5.98 -26.47 -19.78
CA GLY A 442 -5.00 -26.64 -18.70
C GLY A 442 -5.58 -27.19 -17.39
N LYS A 443 -4.70 -27.30 -16.38
CA LYS A 443 -5.08 -27.74 -15.01
C LYS A 443 -6.01 -26.75 -14.28
N ARG A 444 -6.44 -25.65 -14.91
CA ARG A 444 -7.28 -24.59 -14.33
C ARG A 444 -8.75 -24.74 -14.74
N GLY A 445 -9.04 -25.30 -15.92
CA GLY A 445 -10.39 -25.65 -16.36
C GLY A 445 -10.97 -26.93 -15.75
N GLN A 446 -10.14 -27.75 -15.08
CA GLN A 446 -10.51 -29.07 -14.54
C GLN A 446 -11.71 -29.08 -13.56
N ASP A 447 -12.06 -27.93 -12.97
CA ASP A 447 -13.26 -27.76 -12.15
C ASP A 447 -14.57 -27.71 -12.97
N GLY A 448 -14.51 -27.83 -14.30
CA GLY A 448 -15.64 -27.63 -15.20
C GLY A 448 -15.90 -26.16 -15.54
N HIS A 449 -14.88 -25.31 -15.46
CA HIS A 449 -14.95 -23.94 -15.95
C HIS A 449 -14.60 -23.88 -17.44
N ASP A 450 -15.52 -23.33 -18.22
CA ASP A 450 -15.27 -22.76 -19.54
C ASP A 450 -15.03 -21.25 -19.34
N PHE A 451 -13.79 -20.82 -19.57
CA PHE A 451 -13.34 -19.44 -19.52
C PHE A 451 -13.32 -18.80 -20.93
N SER A 452 -13.11 -19.58 -21.99
CA SER A 452 -13.02 -19.07 -23.37
C SER A 452 -14.34 -18.56 -23.93
N GLN A 453 -15.50 -19.01 -23.45
CA GLN A 453 -16.82 -18.47 -23.81
C GLN A 453 -16.94 -16.95 -23.57
N PHE A 454 -16.18 -16.37 -22.63
CA PHE A 454 -16.21 -14.94 -22.31
C PHE A 454 -15.27 -14.10 -23.18
N ALA A 455 -14.39 -14.72 -23.98
CA ALA A 455 -13.41 -14.01 -24.81
C ALA A 455 -14.04 -13.01 -25.82
N PRO A 456 -15.20 -13.29 -26.46
CA PRO A 456 -15.84 -12.34 -27.37
C PRO A 456 -16.29 -11.03 -26.67
N ASP A 457 -16.80 -11.10 -25.44
CA ASP A 457 -17.25 -9.91 -24.70
C ASP A 457 -16.09 -9.04 -24.23
N PHE A 458 -14.95 -9.64 -23.84
CA PHE A 458 -13.72 -8.89 -23.60
C PHE A 458 -13.21 -8.20 -24.87
N ALA A 459 -13.15 -8.91 -26.00
CA ALA A 459 -12.69 -8.37 -27.28
C ALA A 459 -13.58 -7.23 -27.83
N LYS A 460 -14.91 -7.37 -27.65
CA LYS A 460 -15.92 -6.34 -27.93
C LYS A 460 -15.66 -5.05 -27.14
N HIS A 461 -15.24 -5.16 -25.88
CA HIS A 461 -14.85 -4.04 -25.03
C HIS A 461 -13.37 -3.60 -25.15
N LYS A 462 -12.62 -4.15 -26.13
CA LYS A 462 -11.21 -3.83 -26.43
C LYS A 462 -10.19 -4.22 -25.34
N TYR A 463 -10.52 -5.23 -24.53
CA TYR A 463 -9.52 -5.96 -23.75
C TYR A 463 -8.92 -7.05 -24.65
N ILE A 464 -7.62 -6.96 -24.98
CA ILE A 464 -6.95 -7.74 -26.01
C ILE A 464 -5.91 -8.70 -25.41
N ARG A 465 -5.28 -8.33 -24.30
CA ARG A 465 -4.22 -9.09 -23.61
C ARG A 465 -4.47 -9.19 -22.12
N ILE A 466 -3.76 -10.10 -21.44
CA ILE A 466 -3.98 -10.35 -20.00
C ILE A 466 -3.67 -9.15 -19.09
N ILE A 467 -2.79 -8.23 -19.52
CA ILE A 467 -2.48 -7.00 -18.76
C ILE A 467 -3.67 -6.02 -18.75
N ASP A 468 -4.47 -5.97 -19.83
CA ASP A 468 -5.61 -5.06 -19.94
C ASP A 468 -6.71 -5.38 -18.90
N ILE A 469 -6.78 -6.64 -18.45
CA ILE A 469 -7.75 -7.10 -17.44
C ILE A 469 -7.18 -7.11 -16.01
N GLU A 470 -5.87 -7.02 -15.81
CA GLU A 470 -5.24 -7.04 -14.47
C GLU A 470 -5.68 -5.85 -13.60
N ALA A 471 -5.96 -4.70 -14.23
CA ALA A 471 -6.41 -3.48 -13.56
C ALA A 471 -7.94 -3.43 -13.29
N LEU A 472 -8.69 -4.49 -13.59
CA LEU A 472 -10.15 -4.52 -13.44
C LEU A 472 -10.59 -5.07 -12.08
N THR A 473 -11.76 -4.61 -11.61
CA THR A 473 -12.47 -5.25 -10.48
C THR A 473 -13.39 -6.37 -10.98
N THR A 474 -13.72 -7.33 -10.11
CA THR A 474 -14.69 -8.39 -10.41
C THR A 474 -16.03 -7.82 -10.86
N GLU A 475 -16.49 -6.76 -10.20
CA GLU A 475 -17.69 -5.98 -10.57
C GLU A 475 -17.62 -5.47 -12.01
N ARG A 476 -16.46 -4.96 -12.44
CA ARG A 476 -16.27 -4.46 -13.80
C ARG A 476 -16.27 -5.58 -14.82
N ILE A 477 -15.72 -6.76 -14.52
CA ILE A 477 -15.82 -7.95 -15.39
C ILE A 477 -17.27 -8.43 -15.52
N ILE A 478 -18.06 -8.41 -14.45
CA ILE A 478 -19.48 -8.79 -14.49
C ILE A 478 -20.30 -7.83 -15.39
N ILE A 479 -19.90 -6.55 -15.47
CA ILE A 479 -20.49 -5.56 -16.38
C ILE A 479 -20.05 -5.77 -17.84
N ILE A 480 -18.82 -6.25 -18.08
CA ILE A 480 -18.25 -6.51 -19.41
C ILE A 480 -18.83 -7.81 -20.02
N CYS A 481 -18.91 -8.87 -19.21
CA CYS A 481 -19.31 -10.23 -19.60
C CYS A 481 -20.62 -10.61 -18.88
N PRO A 482 -21.80 -10.13 -19.35
CA PRO A 482 -23.06 -10.31 -18.64
C PRO A 482 -23.43 -11.79 -18.52
N GLY A 483 -23.61 -12.26 -17.29
CA GLY A 483 -23.91 -13.67 -16.98
C GLY A 483 -22.71 -14.48 -16.46
N ILE A 484 -21.49 -13.91 -16.45
CA ILE A 484 -20.34 -14.58 -15.80
C ILE A 484 -20.60 -14.80 -14.30
N PRO A 485 -20.42 -16.02 -13.76
CA PRO A 485 -20.50 -16.24 -12.32
C PRO A 485 -19.39 -15.49 -11.59
N VAL A 486 -19.70 -14.88 -10.44
CA VAL A 486 -18.76 -14.04 -9.66
C VAL A 486 -17.43 -14.77 -9.39
N GLY A 487 -17.50 -16.03 -8.93
CA GLY A 487 -16.32 -16.84 -8.67
C GLY A 487 -15.51 -17.22 -9.93
N THR A 488 -16.12 -17.20 -11.11
CA THR A 488 -15.41 -17.36 -12.39
C THR A 488 -14.65 -16.08 -12.74
N ALA A 489 -15.27 -14.90 -12.56
CA ALA A 489 -14.60 -13.61 -12.73
C ALA A 489 -13.44 -13.41 -11.74
N ASP A 490 -13.62 -13.80 -10.47
CA ASP A 490 -12.54 -13.80 -9.46
C ASP A 490 -11.40 -14.76 -9.85
N LYS A 491 -11.71 -15.97 -10.38
CA LYS A 491 -10.70 -16.90 -10.91
C LYS A 491 -9.93 -16.29 -12.08
N ILE A 492 -10.60 -15.66 -13.05
CA ILE A 492 -9.96 -14.99 -14.19
C ILE A 492 -8.97 -13.92 -13.70
N LEU A 493 -9.37 -13.01 -12.82
CA LEU A 493 -8.46 -11.99 -12.25
C LEU A 493 -7.29 -12.61 -11.48
N ALA A 494 -7.57 -13.62 -10.65
CA ALA A 494 -6.56 -14.30 -9.86
C ALA A 494 -5.61 -15.19 -10.70
N TYR A 495 -5.93 -15.47 -11.95
CA TYR A 495 -5.02 -16.09 -12.92
C TYR A 495 -4.27 -15.04 -13.75
N ALA A 496 -4.95 -14.01 -14.24
CA ALA A 496 -4.37 -12.95 -15.08
C ALA A 496 -3.21 -12.24 -14.38
N CYS A 497 -3.39 -11.81 -13.12
CA CYS A 497 -2.33 -11.15 -12.35
C CYS A 497 -1.13 -12.08 -12.07
N LYS A 498 -1.35 -13.38 -11.84
CA LYS A 498 -0.25 -14.35 -11.64
C LYS A 498 0.57 -14.53 -12.91
N ASP A 499 -0.10 -14.67 -14.05
CA ASP A 499 0.57 -14.91 -15.32
C ASP A 499 1.25 -13.63 -15.84
N ALA A 500 0.66 -12.46 -15.59
CA ALA A 500 1.30 -11.16 -15.80
C ALA A 500 2.56 -10.98 -14.93
N GLU A 501 2.53 -11.39 -13.64
CA GLU A 501 3.76 -11.41 -12.80
C GLU A 501 4.84 -12.34 -13.38
N VAL A 502 4.45 -13.49 -13.95
CA VAL A 502 5.37 -14.42 -14.64
C VAL A 502 5.98 -13.79 -15.89
N VAL A 503 5.19 -13.17 -16.77
CA VAL A 503 5.69 -12.49 -17.99
C VAL A 503 6.69 -11.39 -17.61
N ARG A 504 6.32 -10.47 -16.72
CA ARG A 504 7.23 -9.41 -16.21
C ARG A 504 8.49 -9.97 -15.55
N LYS A 505 8.43 -11.17 -14.94
CA LYS A 505 9.60 -11.83 -14.34
C LYS A 505 10.53 -12.41 -15.42
N GLN A 506 9.99 -12.95 -16.51
CA GLN A 506 10.75 -13.45 -17.66
C GLN A 506 11.41 -12.30 -18.43
N GLU A 507 10.68 -11.22 -18.72
CA GLU A 507 11.19 -9.96 -19.29
C GLU A 507 12.38 -9.42 -18.48
N ARG A 508 12.18 -9.21 -17.17
CA ARG A 508 13.25 -8.79 -16.25
C ARG A 508 14.37 -9.83 -16.08
N GLN A 509 14.25 -11.06 -16.58
CA GLN A 509 15.37 -12.00 -16.65
C GLN A 509 16.13 -11.84 -17.97
N CYS A 510 15.42 -11.84 -19.10
CA CYS A 510 15.98 -11.63 -20.43
C CYS A 510 16.78 -10.31 -20.52
N LEU A 511 16.26 -9.21 -19.98
CA LEU A 511 16.97 -7.93 -19.90
C LEU A 511 18.27 -8.00 -19.09
N ARG A 512 18.33 -8.81 -18.02
CA ARG A 512 19.55 -9.01 -17.22
C ARG A 512 20.57 -9.92 -17.90
N GLU A 513 20.10 -10.89 -18.69
CA GLU A 513 20.97 -11.74 -19.50
C GLU A 513 21.57 -10.92 -20.66
N LEU A 514 20.75 -10.13 -21.37
CA LEU A 514 21.21 -9.22 -22.43
C LEU A 514 22.17 -8.13 -21.91
N GLN A 515 21.90 -7.54 -20.74
CA GLN A 515 22.85 -6.62 -20.09
C GLN A 515 24.18 -7.30 -19.69
N LYS A 516 24.13 -8.57 -19.26
CA LYS A 516 25.33 -9.34 -18.94
C LYS A 516 26.14 -9.62 -20.20
N ASP A 517 25.50 -10.00 -21.29
CA ASP A 517 26.19 -10.32 -22.55
C ASP A 517 26.74 -9.06 -23.23
N LEU A 518 26.05 -7.93 -23.16
CA LEU A 518 26.63 -6.63 -23.51
C LEU A 518 27.90 -6.35 -22.68
N LYS A 519 27.87 -6.61 -21.36
CA LYS A 519 29.04 -6.40 -20.48
C LYS A 519 30.18 -7.41 -20.70
N ASN A 520 29.91 -8.59 -21.28
CA ASN A 520 30.95 -9.58 -21.58
C ASN A 520 31.66 -9.33 -22.93
N ASN A 521 31.09 -8.47 -23.78
CA ASN A 521 31.57 -8.18 -25.13
C ASN A 521 32.34 -6.83 -25.22
N TRP A 522 32.70 -6.25 -24.07
CA TRP A 522 33.48 -5.01 -23.89
C TRP A 522 34.57 -5.20 -22.83
#